data_AF-A0A2G8K0Z0-F1
#
_entry.id   AF-A0A2G8K0Z0-F1
#
_cell.length_a   1.000
_cell.length_b   1.000
_cell.length_c   1.000
_cell.angle_alpha   90.00
_cell.angle_beta   90.00
_cell.angle_gamma   90.00
#
_symmetry.space_group_name_H-M   'P 1'
#
loop_
_entity.id
_entity.type
_entity.pdbx_description
1 polymer ?
#
loop_
_entity_poly.entity_id
_entity_poly.type
_entity_poly.pdbx_seq_one_letter_code
_entity_poly.pdbx_strand_id
1 'polypeptide(L)'
;MTCRNIVSEKMRRIAGLLLEAKKICPNVESAKDLIDPSNFTKVVQAVRVCSGFNASTQAFASPSLANKLGQSLAVLAELVISDAIETGNTEYEYKAEQFLKLKSFKWKKNISSKVYKQQCKQTWEKPKKIPLTADTVKLNQLILNKTKETKQKIESDGVTTSLWRELASLTLSNVITFNRRRPGETQFLNLDWYQTHITKADEFHDEIYQSLPLPQKLALKRLTLIMTRGKKGRGVPIMLTEDMVESLTILNENREAAGVSGENPYVFACPSDESVQPLRGHQCLKQHAKQCGAKHPSRLTATNLRKHLATVSQILNLSSSELEQLANHLGHDVNVHRQYYRLPQDIIFPGQNQ
;
A
#
# COMPACT_ATOMS: atom_id res chain seq x y z
N MET A 1 -8.34 -5.12 1.04
CA MET A 1 -8.62 -5.95 2.24
C MET A 1 -9.96 -5.46 2.75
N THR A 2 -11.01 -6.28 2.65
CA THR A 2 -12.39 -5.89 2.99
C THR A 2 -12.55 -5.69 4.50
N CYS A 3 -13.47 -4.82 4.92
CA CYS A 3 -13.71 -4.52 6.34
C CYS A 3 -13.96 -5.78 7.19
N ARG A 4 -14.66 -6.78 6.63
CA ARG A 4 -14.91 -8.09 7.26
C ARG A 4 -13.63 -8.82 7.69
N ASN A 5 -12.59 -8.79 6.85
CA ASN A 5 -11.32 -9.46 7.15
C ASN A 5 -10.57 -8.77 8.30
N ILE A 6 -10.71 -7.44 8.42
CA ILE A 6 -10.06 -6.66 9.49
C ILE A 6 -10.69 -6.98 10.85
N VAL A 7 -12.02 -7.05 10.90
CA VAL A 7 -12.76 -7.39 12.13
C VAL A 7 -12.44 -8.82 12.56
N SER A 8 -12.51 -9.78 11.65
CA SER A 8 -12.15 -11.19 11.92
C SER A 8 -10.72 -11.34 12.43
N GLU A 9 -9.76 -10.58 11.89
CA GLU A 9 -8.37 -10.63 12.36
C GLU A 9 -8.23 -10.05 13.78
N LYS A 10 -8.92 -8.95 14.09
CA LYS A 10 -8.92 -8.37 15.45
C LYS A 10 -9.52 -9.32 16.48
N MET A 11 -10.66 -9.94 16.17
CA MET A 11 -11.32 -10.92 17.05
C MET A 11 -10.42 -12.12 17.32
N ARG A 12 -9.82 -12.71 16.27
CA ARG A 12 -8.90 -13.86 16.42
C ARG A 12 -7.68 -13.53 17.31
N ARG A 13 -7.16 -12.32 17.25
CA ARG A 13 -6.04 -11.89 18.11
C ARG A 13 -6.43 -11.85 19.58
N ILE A 14 -7.58 -11.25 19.91
CA ILE A 14 -8.07 -11.21 21.30
C ILE A 14 -8.43 -12.61 21.79
N ALA A 15 -9.06 -13.44 20.94
CA ALA A 15 -9.34 -14.84 21.29
C ALA A 15 -8.06 -15.62 21.59
N GLY A 16 -7.03 -15.49 20.75
CA GLY A 16 -5.73 -16.12 21.00
C GLY A 16 -5.09 -15.62 22.30
N LEU A 17 -5.20 -14.32 22.60
CA LEU A 17 -4.71 -13.76 23.86
C LEU A 17 -5.49 -14.29 25.07
N LEU A 18 -6.81 -14.41 24.96
CA LEU A 18 -7.67 -14.94 26.02
C LEU A 18 -7.30 -16.38 26.36
N LEU A 19 -7.05 -17.22 25.36
CA LEU A 19 -6.62 -18.61 25.56
C LEU A 19 -5.29 -18.70 26.31
N GLU A 20 -4.32 -17.85 26.00
CA GLU A 20 -3.06 -17.82 26.75
C GLU A 20 -3.23 -17.22 28.15
N ALA A 21 -4.07 -16.19 28.30
CA ALA A 21 -4.37 -15.60 29.60
C ALA A 21 -5.05 -16.61 30.55
N LYS A 22 -5.95 -17.44 30.04
CA LYS A 22 -6.61 -18.54 30.78
C LYS A 22 -5.62 -19.53 31.39
N LYS A 23 -4.57 -19.87 30.65
CA LYS A 23 -3.50 -20.76 31.15
C LYS A 23 -2.70 -20.14 32.31
N ILE A 24 -2.59 -18.82 32.34
CA ILE A 24 -1.83 -18.07 33.35
C ILE A 24 -2.73 -17.68 34.54
N CYS A 25 -4.01 -17.41 34.29
CA CYS A 25 -4.99 -16.97 35.27
C CYS A 25 -6.32 -17.70 35.03
N PRO A 26 -6.65 -18.72 35.84
CA PRO A 26 -7.91 -19.45 35.72
C PRO A 26 -9.15 -18.57 35.88
N ASN A 27 -9.06 -17.47 36.64
CA ASN A 27 -10.17 -16.53 36.89
C ASN A 27 -10.54 -15.67 35.66
N VAL A 28 -9.83 -15.79 34.55
CA VAL A 28 -10.13 -15.07 33.29
C VAL A 28 -11.01 -15.99 32.44
N GLU A 29 -12.31 -15.75 32.38
CA GLU A 29 -13.25 -16.59 31.61
C GLU A 29 -13.60 -15.96 30.26
N SER A 30 -13.72 -14.64 30.25
CA SER A 30 -14.16 -13.82 29.13
C SER A 30 -13.09 -12.83 28.68
N ALA A 31 -13.28 -12.22 27.51
CA ALA A 31 -12.40 -11.15 27.05
C ALA A 31 -12.51 -9.89 27.94
N LYS A 32 -13.66 -9.65 28.59
CA LYS A 32 -13.85 -8.51 29.51
C LYS A 32 -12.92 -8.62 30.73
N ASP A 33 -12.65 -9.84 31.20
CA ASP A 33 -11.80 -10.09 32.39
C ASP A 33 -10.32 -9.78 32.14
N LEU A 34 -9.91 -9.71 30.86
CA LEU A 34 -8.58 -9.21 30.47
C LEU A 34 -8.40 -7.73 30.80
N ILE A 35 -9.50 -6.99 30.95
CA ILE A 35 -9.55 -5.55 31.20
C ILE A 35 -9.68 -5.26 32.72
N ASP A 36 -9.36 -6.23 33.58
CA ASP A 36 -9.23 -6.00 35.01
C ASP A 36 -7.80 -5.53 35.38
N PRO A 37 -7.63 -4.41 36.11
CA PRO A 37 -6.33 -3.93 36.59
C PRO A 37 -5.52 -4.98 37.36
N SER A 38 -6.18 -5.84 38.14
CA SER A 38 -5.54 -6.91 38.91
C SER A 38 -4.91 -7.98 38.00
N ASN A 39 -5.45 -8.16 36.80
CA ASN A 39 -4.94 -9.08 35.80
C ASN A 39 -3.85 -8.47 34.92
N PHE A 40 -3.57 -7.17 35.01
CA PHE A 40 -2.68 -6.45 34.10
C PHE A 40 -1.31 -7.12 33.89
N THR A 41 -0.65 -7.53 34.97
CA THR A 41 0.67 -8.20 34.89
C THR A 41 0.57 -9.54 34.16
N LYS A 42 -0.49 -10.31 34.42
CA LYS A 42 -0.77 -11.60 33.78
C LYS A 42 -1.11 -11.43 32.30
N VAL A 43 -1.84 -10.38 31.94
CA VAL A 43 -2.14 -10.02 30.55
C VAL A 43 -0.86 -9.63 29.79
N VAL A 44 0.05 -8.87 30.42
CA VAL A 44 1.36 -8.57 29.82
C VAL A 44 2.18 -9.86 29.60
N GLN A 45 2.13 -10.80 30.53
CA GLN A 45 2.77 -12.11 30.38
C GLN A 45 2.13 -12.92 29.24
N ALA A 46 0.80 -12.96 29.16
CA ALA A 46 0.07 -13.62 28.08
C ALA A 46 0.46 -13.04 26.71
N VAL A 47 0.53 -11.70 26.59
CA VAL A 47 0.99 -11.05 25.35
C VAL A 47 2.43 -11.45 25.00
N ARG A 48 3.32 -11.54 25.99
CA ARG A 48 4.70 -12.02 25.78
C ARG A 48 4.73 -13.44 25.24
N VAL A 49 3.92 -14.33 25.80
CA VAL A 49 3.80 -15.72 25.31
C VAL A 49 3.25 -15.75 23.88
N CYS A 50 2.12 -15.10 23.62
CA CYS A 50 1.50 -15.05 22.28
C CYS A 50 2.45 -14.54 21.19
N SER A 51 3.33 -13.60 21.54
CA SER A 51 4.27 -12.97 20.60
C SER A 51 5.65 -13.63 20.57
N GLY A 52 5.84 -14.73 21.30
CA GLY A 52 7.10 -15.49 21.35
C GLY A 52 8.24 -14.67 21.95
N PHE A 53 7.99 -13.99 23.06
CA PHE A 53 9.01 -13.24 23.79
C PHE A 53 10.04 -14.18 24.44
N ASN A 54 11.31 -13.94 24.16
CA ASN A 54 12.43 -14.65 24.79
C ASN A 54 13.06 -13.75 25.86
N ALA A 55 13.07 -14.23 27.10
CA ALA A 55 13.57 -13.47 28.24
C ALA A 55 15.10 -13.24 28.19
N SER A 56 15.87 -14.19 27.65
CA SER A 56 17.33 -14.10 27.55
C SER A 56 17.75 -13.07 26.51
N THR A 57 17.11 -13.05 25.34
CA THR A 57 17.44 -12.13 24.25
C THR A 57 16.66 -10.81 24.29
N GLN A 58 15.68 -10.69 25.19
CA GLN A 58 14.74 -9.57 25.28
C GLN A 58 14.02 -9.26 23.95
N ALA A 59 13.86 -10.28 23.09
CA ALA A 59 13.31 -10.14 21.75
C ALA A 59 12.01 -10.93 21.57
N PHE A 60 11.16 -10.47 20.66
CA PHE A 60 9.92 -11.14 20.28
C PHE A 60 10.10 -11.89 18.95
N ALA A 61 9.59 -13.11 18.85
CA ALA A 61 9.48 -13.82 17.58
C ALA A 61 8.56 -13.05 16.61
N SER A 62 7.46 -12.49 17.11
CA SER A 62 6.54 -11.63 16.35
C SER A 62 6.33 -10.26 17.02
N PRO A 63 7.24 -9.29 16.80
CA PRO A 63 7.13 -7.95 17.39
C PRO A 63 5.87 -7.21 16.93
N SER A 64 5.45 -7.45 15.67
CA SER A 64 4.23 -6.85 15.12
C SER A 64 2.97 -7.33 15.82
N LEU A 65 2.91 -8.61 16.22
CA LEU A 65 1.79 -9.16 16.97
C LEU A 65 1.70 -8.54 18.37
N ALA A 66 2.83 -8.38 19.07
CA ALA A 66 2.87 -7.72 20.38
C ALA A 66 2.28 -6.30 20.34
N ASN A 67 2.67 -5.49 19.33
CA ASN A 67 2.09 -4.15 19.15
C ASN A 67 0.59 -4.21 18.82
N LYS A 68 0.19 -5.11 17.92
CA LYS A 68 -1.21 -5.29 17.51
C LYS A 68 -2.10 -5.72 18.69
N LEU A 69 -1.62 -6.61 19.55
CA LEU A 69 -2.33 -7.02 20.77
C LEU A 69 -2.49 -5.85 21.75
N GLY A 70 -1.44 -5.04 21.93
CA GLY A 70 -1.52 -3.83 22.75
C GLY A 70 -2.50 -2.78 22.22
N GLN A 71 -2.70 -2.69 20.91
CA GLN A 71 -3.74 -1.85 20.31
C GLN A 71 -5.12 -2.46 20.50
N SER A 72 -5.27 -3.76 20.25
CA SER A 72 -6.53 -4.48 20.43
C SER A 72 -7.03 -4.44 21.87
N LEU A 73 -6.14 -4.50 22.87
CA LEU A 73 -6.50 -4.35 24.28
C LEU A 73 -7.01 -2.95 24.63
N ALA A 74 -6.48 -1.90 23.99
CA ALA A 74 -6.99 -0.54 24.21
C ALA A 74 -8.41 -0.39 23.67
N VAL A 75 -8.65 -0.87 22.45
CA VAL A 75 -9.99 -0.89 21.85
C VAL A 75 -10.95 -1.75 22.67
N LEU A 76 -10.50 -2.91 23.17
CA LEU A 76 -11.33 -3.76 24.03
C LEU A 76 -11.70 -3.04 25.33
N ALA A 77 -10.79 -2.29 25.94
CA ALA A 77 -11.10 -1.51 27.13
C ALA A 77 -12.09 -0.38 26.86
N GLU A 78 -11.94 0.34 25.75
CA GLU A 78 -12.92 1.36 25.31
C GLU A 78 -14.32 0.75 25.10
N LEU A 79 -14.40 -0.46 24.54
CA LEU A 79 -15.67 -1.17 24.37
C LEU A 79 -16.28 -1.61 25.72
N VAL A 80 -15.46 -2.06 26.67
CA VAL A 80 -15.92 -2.41 28.02
C VAL A 80 -16.45 -1.18 28.76
N ILE A 81 -15.78 -0.03 28.61
CA ILE A 81 -16.26 1.25 29.18
C ILE A 81 -17.61 1.64 28.55
N SER A 82 -17.74 1.60 27.22
CA SER A 82 -19.00 1.92 26.54
C SER A 82 -20.16 1.05 27.01
N ASP A 83 -19.95 -0.27 27.04
CA ASP A 83 -20.94 -1.26 27.49
C ASP A 83 -21.30 -1.07 28.98
N ALA A 84 -20.33 -0.74 29.82
CA ALA A 84 -20.54 -0.45 31.24
C ALA A 84 -21.38 0.81 31.46
N ILE A 85 -21.11 1.89 30.70
CA ILE A 85 -21.90 3.13 30.75
C ILE A 85 -23.33 2.88 30.29
N GLU A 86 -23.51 2.16 29.17
CA GLU A 86 -24.84 1.84 28.63
C GLU A 86 -25.68 0.98 29.58
N THR A 87 -25.04 0.10 30.35
CA THR A 87 -25.70 -0.81 31.30
C THR A 87 -25.75 -0.30 32.74
N GLY A 88 -25.16 0.86 33.02
CA GLY A 88 -25.08 1.44 34.36
C GLY A 88 -24.13 0.71 35.33
N ASN A 89 -23.17 -0.05 34.81
CA ASN A 89 -22.25 -0.85 35.61
C ASN A 89 -20.97 -0.06 35.97
N THR A 90 -21.03 0.66 37.09
CA THR A 90 -19.93 1.53 37.55
C THR A 90 -18.64 0.79 37.93
N GLU A 91 -18.74 -0.50 38.30
CA GLU A 91 -17.57 -1.31 38.65
C GLU A 91 -16.71 -1.62 37.41
N TYR A 92 -17.35 -2.09 36.34
CA TYR A 92 -16.63 -2.40 35.10
C TYR A 92 -16.07 -1.15 34.43
N GLU A 93 -16.81 -0.04 34.48
CA GLU A 93 -16.34 1.26 34.01
C GLU A 93 -15.03 1.63 34.72
N TYR A 94 -15.06 1.69 36.06
CA TYR A 94 -13.89 2.05 36.87
C TYR A 94 -12.69 1.13 36.60
N LYS A 95 -12.91 -0.20 36.58
CA LYS A 95 -11.84 -1.17 36.33
C LYS A 95 -11.20 -0.97 34.96
N ALA A 96 -11.99 -0.76 33.92
CA ALA A 96 -11.49 -0.58 32.56
C ALA A 96 -10.70 0.74 32.40
N GLU A 97 -11.15 1.82 33.04
CA GLU A 97 -10.39 3.07 33.10
C GLU A 97 -9.05 2.92 33.82
N GLN A 98 -9.05 2.25 34.98
CA GLN A 98 -7.81 1.98 35.71
C GLN A 98 -6.87 1.07 34.92
N PHE A 99 -7.40 0.13 34.13
CA PHE A 99 -6.60 -0.71 33.25
C PHE A 99 -5.92 0.13 32.15
N LEU A 100 -6.64 1.04 31.49
CA LEU A 100 -6.08 1.96 30.51
C LEU A 100 -5.00 2.87 31.12
N LYS A 101 -5.23 3.36 32.35
CA LYS A 101 -4.25 4.14 33.10
C LYS A 101 -3.00 3.33 33.44
N LEU A 102 -3.13 2.09 33.90
CA LEU A 102 -1.98 1.20 34.11
C LEU A 102 -1.22 0.93 32.79
N LYS A 103 -1.95 0.77 31.70
CA LYS A 103 -1.38 0.57 30.37
C LYS A 103 -0.55 1.77 29.92
N SER A 104 -1.03 3.00 30.13
CA SER A 104 -0.29 4.21 29.74
C SER A 104 1.06 4.31 30.46
N PHE A 105 1.12 3.91 31.74
CA PHE A 105 2.35 3.94 32.53
C PHE A 105 3.29 2.77 32.24
N LYS A 106 2.77 1.54 32.18
CA LYS A 106 3.60 0.33 32.23
C LYS A 106 3.82 -0.31 30.86
N TRP A 107 2.95 -0.10 29.87
CA TRP A 107 3.01 -0.82 28.60
C TRP A 107 4.26 -0.50 27.79
N LYS A 108 4.65 0.79 27.76
CA LYS A 108 5.82 1.26 27.01
C LYS A 108 7.08 0.51 27.42
N LYS A 109 7.37 0.46 28.73
CA LYS A 109 8.54 -0.25 29.28
C LYS A 109 8.46 -1.76 29.04
N ASN A 110 7.28 -2.35 29.17
CA ASN A 110 7.13 -3.81 29.14
C ASN A 110 7.13 -4.41 27.74
N ILE A 111 6.60 -3.69 26.75
CA ILE A 111 6.37 -4.17 25.38
C ILE A 111 6.91 -3.17 24.35
N SER A 112 6.33 -1.97 24.25
CA SER A 112 6.52 -1.11 23.07
C SER A 112 7.97 -0.69 22.83
N SER A 113 8.72 -0.34 23.88
CA SER A 113 10.14 0.07 23.74
C SER A 113 11.01 -1.07 23.22
N LYS A 114 10.74 -2.31 23.65
CA LYS A 114 11.49 -3.50 23.20
C LYS A 114 11.15 -3.83 21.75
N VAL A 115 9.86 -3.83 21.41
CA VAL A 115 9.38 -4.01 20.04
C VAL A 115 9.97 -2.95 19.11
N TYR A 116 9.96 -1.68 19.51
CA TYR A 116 10.50 -0.58 18.73
C TYR A 116 12.00 -0.76 18.45
N LYS A 117 12.82 -0.99 19.49
CA LYS A 117 14.27 -1.23 19.34
C LYS A 117 14.55 -2.40 18.39
N GLN A 118 13.84 -3.52 18.57
CA GLN A 118 13.98 -4.69 17.72
C GLN A 118 13.60 -4.39 16.26
N GLN A 119 12.49 -3.67 16.03
CA GLN A 119 12.05 -3.30 14.68
C GLN A 119 13.02 -2.32 14.00
N CYS A 120 13.58 -1.36 14.73
CA CYS A 120 14.64 -0.48 14.23
C CYS A 120 15.86 -1.29 13.78
N LYS A 121 16.35 -2.20 14.63
CA LYS A 121 17.48 -3.09 14.32
C LYS A 121 17.19 -3.95 13.08
N GLN A 122 16.04 -4.62 13.05
CA GLN A 122 15.61 -5.43 11.90
C GLN A 122 15.44 -4.61 10.61
N THR A 123 15.10 -3.33 10.71
CA THR A 123 14.96 -2.45 9.54
C THR A 123 16.32 -2.04 9.00
N TRP A 124 17.28 -1.78 9.89
CA TRP A 124 18.64 -1.41 9.53
C TRP A 124 19.42 -2.59 8.92
N GLU A 125 19.32 -3.79 9.51
CA GLU A 125 20.04 -4.98 9.03
C GLU A 125 19.48 -5.55 7.71
N LYS A 126 18.25 -5.20 7.33
CA LYS A 126 17.61 -5.76 6.13
C LYS A 126 18.18 -5.11 4.86
N PRO A 127 18.74 -5.89 3.92
CA PRO A 127 19.26 -5.34 2.68
C PRO A 127 18.13 -4.68 1.88
N LYS A 128 18.37 -3.44 1.44
CA LYS A 128 17.40 -2.69 0.64
C LYS A 128 17.24 -3.34 -0.73
N LYS A 129 16.04 -3.85 -1.01
CA LYS A 129 15.69 -4.47 -2.30
C LYS A 129 15.36 -3.41 -3.36
N ILE A 130 16.35 -2.61 -3.76
CA ILE A 130 16.20 -1.65 -4.85
C ILE A 130 16.40 -2.41 -6.19
N PRO A 131 15.51 -2.21 -7.19
CA PRO A 131 15.68 -2.71 -8.55
C PRO A 131 16.95 -2.20 -9.21
N LEU A 132 17.58 -3.02 -10.04
CA LEU A 132 18.64 -2.55 -10.93
C LEU A 132 18.03 -1.70 -12.04
N THR A 133 18.68 -0.61 -12.44
CA THR A 133 18.21 0.23 -13.55
C THR A 133 18.04 -0.60 -14.83
N ALA A 134 18.99 -1.49 -15.13
CA ALA A 134 18.89 -2.42 -16.27
C ALA A 134 17.63 -3.31 -16.21
N ASP A 135 17.25 -3.83 -15.04
CA ASP A 135 16.03 -4.63 -14.88
C ASP A 135 14.77 -3.79 -15.08
N THR A 136 14.78 -2.51 -14.68
CA THR A 136 13.66 -1.59 -14.93
C THR A 136 13.50 -1.25 -16.42
N VAL A 137 14.61 -1.12 -17.16
CA VAL A 137 14.60 -0.90 -18.61
C VAL A 137 14.03 -2.12 -19.32
N LYS A 138 14.48 -3.32 -18.97
CA LYS A 138 13.95 -4.57 -19.51
C LYS A 138 12.44 -4.73 -19.29
N LEU A 139 11.95 -4.39 -18.09
CA LEU A 139 10.51 -4.41 -17.81
C LEU A 139 9.75 -3.44 -18.71
N ASN A 140 10.22 -2.20 -18.84
CA ASN A 140 9.58 -1.20 -19.69
C ASN A 140 9.58 -1.63 -21.16
N GLN A 141 10.71 -2.14 -21.67
CA GLN A 141 10.80 -2.65 -23.05
C GLN A 141 9.83 -3.80 -23.30
N LEU A 142 9.74 -4.77 -22.38
CA LEU A 142 8.78 -5.87 -22.52
C LEU A 142 7.34 -5.34 -22.54
N ILE A 143 6.99 -4.41 -21.65
CA ILE A 143 5.63 -3.87 -21.60
C ILE A 143 5.29 -3.17 -22.92
N LEU A 144 6.16 -2.28 -23.41
CA LEU A 144 5.90 -1.53 -24.65
C LEU A 144 5.80 -2.45 -25.87
N ASN A 145 6.73 -3.41 -26.01
CA ASN A 145 6.73 -4.34 -27.15
C ASN A 145 5.48 -5.22 -27.14
N LYS A 146 5.14 -5.82 -25.99
CA LYS A 146 3.95 -6.66 -25.87
C LYS A 146 2.65 -5.88 -26.05
N THR A 147 2.58 -4.62 -25.59
CA THR A 147 1.40 -3.77 -25.84
C THR A 147 1.19 -3.62 -27.33
N LYS A 148 2.24 -3.27 -28.08
CA LYS A 148 2.17 -3.14 -29.53
C LYS A 148 1.76 -4.44 -30.22
N GLU A 149 2.38 -5.56 -29.87
CA GLU A 149 2.02 -6.88 -30.40
C GLU A 149 0.56 -7.26 -30.11
N THR A 150 0.08 -6.94 -28.89
CA THR A 150 -1.29 -7.27 -28.48
C THR A 150 -2.31 -6.40 -29.23
N LYS A 151 -2.04 -5.10 -29.41
CA LYS A 151 -2.88 -4.21 -30.24
C LYS A 151 -3.00 -4.72 -31.68
N GLN A 152 -1.87 -5.08 -32.29
CA GLN A 152 -1.86 -5.63 -33.66
C GLN A 152 -2.67 -6.92 -33.79
N LYS A 153 -2.64 -7.80 -32.77
CA LYS A 153 -3.48 -9.01 -32.73
C LYS A 153 -4.96 -8.69 -32.59
N ILE A 154 -5.31 -7.70 -31.76
CA ILE A 154 -6.69 -7.24 -31.61
C ILE A 154 -7.22 -6.68 -32.93
N GLU A 155 -6.41 -5.92 -33.67
CA GLU A 155 -6.77 -5.35 -34.97
C GLU A 155 -6.93 -6.42 -36.06
N SER A 156 -6.12 -7.48 -36.03
CA SER A 156 -6.12 -8.52 -37.07
C SER A 156 -7.09 -9.67 -36.80
N ASP A 157 -7.08 -10.21 -35.58
CA ASP A 157 -7.84 -11.41 -35.20
C ASP A 157 -9.17 -11.08 -34.49
N GLY A 158 -9.40 -9.80 -34.18
CA GLY A 158 -10.54 -9.34 -33.38
C GLY A 158 -10.31 -9.47 -31.87
N VAL A 159 -11.25 -8.93 -31.09
CA VAL A 159 -11.12 -8.91 -29.64
C VAL A 159 -11.55 -10.24 -29.04
N THR A 160 -10.64 -10.85 -28.27
CA THR A 160 -10.97 -11.97 -27.38
C THR A 160 -10.80 -11.55 -25.92
N THR A 161 -11.49 -12.22 -25.00
CA THR A 161 -11.32 -12.04 -23.55
C THR A 161 -9.85 -12.10 -23.11
N SER A 162 -9.06 -12.99 -23.72
CA SER A 162 -7.65 -13.18 -23.40
C SER A 162 -6.79 -12.00 -23.84
N LEU A 163 -6.97 -11.52 -25.08
CA LEU A 163 -6.24 -10.37 -25.64
C LEU A 163 -6.62 -9.08 -24.92
N TRP A 164 -7.91 -8.88 -24.64
CA TRP A 164 -8.39 -7.73 -23.87
C TRP A 164 -7.75 -7.73 -22.47
N ARG A 165 -7.73 -8.89 -21.79
CA ARG A 165 -7.12 -9.02 -20.46
C ARG A 165 -5.61 -8.77 -20.48
N GLU A 166 -4.92 -9.25 -21.52
CA GLU A 166 -3.48 -9.01 -21.70
C GLU A 166 -3.19 -7.53 -21.92
N LEU A 167 -3.92 -6.86 -22.83
CA LEU A 167 -3.81 -5.43 -23.06
C LEU A 167 -4.11 -4.63 -21.78
N ALA A 168 -5.18 -4.96 -21.06
CA ALA A 168 -5.53 -4.30 -19.79
C ALA A 168 -4.43 -4.49 -18.74
N SER A 169 -3.84 -5.68 -18.64
CA SER A 169 -2.75 -6.00 -17.73
C SER A 169 -1.46 -5.24 -18.07
N LEU A 170 -1.10 -5.16 -19.36
CA LEU A 170 0.06 -4.44 -19.87
C LEU A 170 -0.10 -2.93 -19.68
N THR A 171 -1.23 -2.36 -20.07
CA THR A 171 -1.55 -0.93 -19.90
C THR A 171 -1.57 -0.54 -18.43
N LEU A 172 -2.22 -1.32 -17.56
CA LEU A 172 -2.19 -1.08 -16.11
C LEU A 172 -0.76 -1.11 -15.56
N SER A 173 0.05 -2.06 -16.02
CA SER A 173 1.46 -2.16 -15.63
C SER A 173 2.24 -0.93 -16.10
N ASN A 174 2.03 -0.48 -17.34
CA ASN A 174 2.65 0.70 -17.93
C ASN A 174 2.30 1.97 -17.14
N VAL A 175 1.01 2.18 -16.86
CA VAL A 175 0.55 3.33 -16.06
C VAL A 175 1.20 3.32 -14.67
N ILE A 176 1.32 2.15 -14.02
CA ILE A 176 1.98 2.04 -12.72
C ILE A 176 3.49 2.30 -12.81
N THR A 177 4.19 1.73 -13.81
CA THR A 177 5.64 1.88 -13.93
C THR A 177 6.03 3.29 -14.34
N PHE A 178 5.29 3.91 -15.26
CA PHE A 178 5.49 5.26 -15.76
C PHE A 178 5.26 6.30 -14.67
N ASN A 179 4.08 6.27 -14.02
CA ASN A 179 3.74 7.22 -12.96
C ASN A 179 4.34 6.88 -11.60
N ARG A 180 5.02 5.72 -11.49
CA ARG A 180 5.58 5.20 -10.23
C ARG A 180 4.54 5.19 -9.08
N ARG A 181 3.27 4.94 -9.39
CA ARG A 181 2.14 4.98 -8.45
C ARG A 181 1.95 3.67 -7.68
N ARG A 182 1.14 3.69 -6.62
CA ARG A 182 0.66 2.46 -6.00
C ARG A 182 -0.39 1.80 -6.89
N PRO A 183 -0.47 0.46 -6.95
CA PRO A 183 -1.51 -0.21 -7.73
C PRO A 183 -2.93 0.22 -7.33
N GLY A 184 -3.17 0.50 -6.04
CA GLY A 184 -4.47 0.96 -5.56
C GLY A 184 -4.85 2.39 -5.99
N GLU A 185 -3.92 3.18 -6.54
CA GLU A 185 -4.21 4.51 -7.08
C GLU A 185 -4.60 4.42 -8.57
N THR A 186 -4.20 3.37 -9.28
CA THR A 186 -4.42 3.21 -10.73
C THR A 186 -5.47 2.16 -11.07
N GLN A 187 -5.50 1.02 -10.35
CA GLN A 187 -6.38 -0.10 -10.67
C GLN A 187 -7.86 0.19 -10.42
N PHE A 188 -8.17 1.14 -9.53
CA PHE A 188 -9.53 1.54 -9.19
C PHE A 188 -10.01 2.76 -9.99
N LEU A 189 -9.34 3.08 -11.11
CA LEU A 189 -9.78 4.14 -12.00
C LEU A 189 -11.18 3.79 -12.55
N ASN A 190 -12.16 4.65 -12.22
CA ASN A 190 -13.54 4.50 -12.66
C ASN A 190 -13.69 4.97 -14.12
N LEU A 191 -14.55 4.29 -14.88
CA LEU A 191 -14.77 4.52 -16.31
C LEU A 191 -15.43 5.87 -16.57
N ASP A 192 -16.56 6.17 -15.94
CA ASP A 192 -17.30 7.44 -16.11
C ASP A 192 -16.40 8.63 -15.77
N TRP A 193 -15.62 8.48 -14.70
CA TRP A 193 -14.67 9.49 -14.27
C TRP A 193 -13.55 9.69 -15.30
N TYR A 194 -13.00 8.61 -15.85
CA TYR A 194 -12.01 8.67 -16.91
C TYR A 194 -12.57 9.36 -18.17
N GLN A 195 -13.74 8.94 -18.64
CA GLN A 195 -14.38 9.51 -19.82
C GLN A 195 -14.67 11.00 -19.64
N THR A 196 -15.26 11.39 -18.50
CA THR A 196 -15.52 12.80 -18.19
C THR A 196 -14.25 13.65 -18.21
N HIS A 197 -13.15 13.12 -17.66
CA HIS A 197 -11.89 13.84 -17.61
C HIS A 197 -11.19 13.95 -18.96
N ILE A 198 -11.28 12.92 -19.82
CA ILE A 198 -10.72 12.99 -21.17
C ILE A 198 -11.50 13.99 -22.02
N THR A 199 -12.83 14.00 -21.95
CA THR A 199 -13.66 14.94 -22.71
C THR A 199 -13.50 16.39 -22.23
N LYS A 200 -13.32 16.61 -20.92
CA LYS A 200 -13.18 17.96 -20.33
C LYS A 200 -11.74 18.45 -20.24
N ALA A 201 -10.75 17.64 -20.62
CA ALA A 201 -9.34 18.04 -20.56
C ALA A 201 -9.04 19.28 -21.41
N ASP A 202 -9.83 19.52 -22.46
CA ASP A 202 -9.69 20.68 -23.35
C ASP A 202 -10.24 21.99 -22.75
N GLU A 203 -11.06 21.95 -21.70
CA GLU A 203 -11.70 23.16 -21.14
C GLU A 203 -10.90 23.83 -20.00
N PHE A 204 -9.89 23.15 -19.45
CA PHE A 204 -9.08 23.68 -18.35
C PHE A 204 -7.67 24.05 -18.82
N HIS A 205 -7.30 25.33 -18.60
CA HIS A 205 -5.95 25.91 -18.58
C HIS A 205 -5.49 26.65 -19.85
N ASP A 206 -5.98 27.87 -20.06
CA ASP A 206 -5.15 28.88 -20.74
C ASP A 206 -4.26 29.61 -19.72
N GLU A 207 -4.82 30.23 -18.67
CA GLU A 207 -4.04 31.05 -17.73
C GLU A 207 -3.01 30.24 -16.90
N ILE A 208 -3.42 29.10 -16.34
CA ILE A 208 -2.52 28.25 -15.56
C ILE A 208 -1.45 27.65 -16.48
N TYR A 209 -1.82 27.19 -17.68
CA TYR A 209 -0.88 26.68 -18.66
C TYR A 209 0.17 27.74 -19.02
N GLN A 210 -0.23 28.99 -19.24
CA GLN A 210 0.69 30.09 -19.52
C GLN A 210 1.68 30.35 -18.37
N SER A 211 1.27 30.16 -17.12
CA SER A 211 2.15 30.32 -15.95
C SER A 211 3.17 29.19 -15.74
N LEU A 212 3.02 28.05 -16.42
CA LEU A 212 3.90 26.90 -16.21
C LEU A 212 5.27 27.07 -16.90
N PRO A 213 6.37 26.64 -16.25
CA PRO A 213 7.67 26.45 -16.88
C PRO A 213 7.63 25.66 -18.20
N LEU A 214 8.50 26.02 -19.15
CA LEU A 214 8.56 25.40 -20.49
C LEU A 214 8.63 23.86 -20.48
N PRO A 215 9.42 23.20 -19.62
CA PRO A 215 9.44 21.73 -19.57
C PRO A 215 8.08 21.13 -19.19
N GLN A 216 7.31 21.81 -18.34
CA GLN A 216 6.00 21.37 -17.88
C GLN A 216 4.93 21.61 -18.96
N LYS A 217 5.01 22.75 -19.67
CA LYS A 217 4.19 23.00 -20.87
C LYS A 217 4.42 21.92 -21.93
N LEU A 218 5.67 21.58 -22.22
CA LEU A 218 6.01 20.53 -23.19
C LEU A 218 5.55 19.14 -22.74
N ALA A 219 5.58 18.85 -21.44
CA ALA A 219 5.06 17.61 -20.88
C ALA A 219 3.53 17.53 -21.01
N LEU A 220 2.80 18.60 -20.70
CA LEU A 220 1.34 18.66 -20.86
C LEU A 220 0.89 18.55 -22.32
N LYS A 221 1.69 19.05 -23.28
CA LYS A 221 1.41 18.84 -24.71
C LYS A 221 1.51 17.38 -25.15
N ARG A 222 2.23 16.54 -24.42
CA ARG A 222 2.53 15.15 -24.80
C ARG A 222 1.86 14.11 -23.91
N LEU A 223 1.31 14.54 -22.78
CA LEU A 223 0.77 13.68 -21.75
C LEU A 223 -0.62 14.15 -21.36
N THR A 224 -1.57 13.22 -21.36
CA THR A 224 -2.90 13.46 -20.84
C THR A 224 -2.90 13.31 -19.33
N LEU A 225 -3.40 14.33 -18.62
CA LEU A 225 -3.48 14.33 -17.17
C LEU A 225 -4.89 13.94 -16.70
N ILE A 226 -4.99 12.85 -15.94
CA ILE A 226 -6.23 12.49 -15.26
C ILE A 226 -6.05 12.61 -13.74
N MET A 227 -7.07 13.12 -13.05
CA MET A 227 -7.08 13.18 -11.59
C MET A 227 -7.80 11.94 -11.06
N THR A 228 -7.30 11.32 -10.00
CA THR A 228 -7.98 10.19 -9.33
C THR A 228 -8.15 10.45 -7.85
N ARG A 229 -9.15 9.83 -7.22
CA ARG A 229 -9.36 10.02 -5.78
C ARG A 229 -8.33 9.24 -4.97
N GLY A 230 -7.42 9.96 -4.33
CA GLY A 230 -6.49 9.43 -3.35
C GLY A 230 -7.10 9.32 -1.94
N LYS A 231 -6.24 8.94 -0.99
CA LYS A 231 -6.63 8.86 0.42
C LYS A 231 -7.05 10.24 0.95
N LYS A 232 -8.02 10.24 1.87
CA LYS A 232 -8.56 11.46 2.51
C LYS A 232 -9.12 12.49 1.52
N GLY A 233 -9.59 12.04 0.36
CA GLY A 233 -10.20 12.92 -0.65
C GLY A 233 -9.21 13.77 -1.46
N ARG A 234 -7.90 13.61 -1.28
CA ARG A 234 -6.91 14.32 -2.11
C ARG A 234 -6.92 13.78 -3.54
N GLY A 235 -6.97 14.67 -4.53
CA GLY A 235 -6.78 14.30 -5.93
C GLY A 235 -5.33 13.84 -6.19
N VAL A 236 -5.18 12.79 -7.00
CA VAL A 236 -3.91 12.18 -7.36
C VAL A 236 -3.76 12.21 -8.88
N PRO A 237 -2.80 12.99 -9.41
CA PRO A 237 -2.58 13.06 -10.85
C PRO A 237 -1.95 11.78 -11.39
N ILE A 238 -2.48 11.29 -12.51
CA ILE A 238 -1.91 10.23 -13.34
C ILE A 238 -1.70 10.81 -14.73
N MET A 239 -0.47 10.71 -15.23
CA MET A 239 -0.10 11.09 -16.58
C MET A 239 -0.18 9.87 -17.49
N LEU A 240 -0.78 10.03 -18.65
CA LEU A 240 -0.93 9.01 -19.67
C LEU A 240 -0.21 9.47 -20.93
N THR A 241 0.56 8.58 -21.55
CA THR A 241 1.09 8.80 -22.90
C THR A 241 -0.02 8.54 -23.93
N GLU A 242 0.15 9.06 -25.14
CA GLU A 242 -0.77 8.80 -26.25
C GLU A 242 -1.03 7.30 -26.48
N ASP A 243 0.02 6.47 -26.48
CA ASP A 243 -0.10 5.01 -26.57
C ASP A 243 -0.93 4.38 -25.44
N MET A 244 -0.87 4.94 -24.22
CA MET A 244 -1.71 4.50 -23.11
C MET A 244 -3.16 4.90 -23.32
N VAL A 245 -3.42 6.14 -23.78
CA VAL A 245 -4.77 6.62 -24.08
C VAL A 245 -5.40 5.76 -25.17
N GLU A 246 -4.68 5.51 -26.26
CA GLU A 246 -5.12 4.61 -27.34
C GLU A 246 -5.43 3.20 -26.81
N SER A 247 -4.56 2.64 -25.97
CA SER A 247 -4.82 1.35 -25.33
C SER A 247 -6.10 1.35 -24.49
N LEU A 248 -6.35 2.44 -23.75
CA LEU A 248 -7.55 2.59 -22.92
C LEU A 248 -8.80 2.77 -23.78
N THR A 249 -8.70 3.47 -24.92
CA THR A 249 -9.79 3.61 -25.90
C THR A 249 -10.19 2.23 -26.45
N ILE A 250 -9.23 1.44 -26.93
CA ILE A 250 -9.47 0.06 -27.41
C ILE A 250 -10.14 -0.78 -26.32
N LEU A 251 -9.66 -0.69 -25.07
CA LEU A 251 -10.24 -1.43 -23.95
C LEU A 251 -11.68 -1.02 -23.65
N ASN A 252 -11.98 0.28 -23.71
CA ASN A 252 -13.30 0.83 -23.39
C ASN A 252 -14.34 0.51 -24.47
N GLU A 253 -13.95 0.56 -25.74
CA GLU A 253 -14.84 0.24 -26.87
C GLU A 253 -15.20 -1.24 -26.94
N ASN A 254 -14.31 -2.12 -26.46
CA ASN A 254 -14.46 -3.57 -26.60
C ASN A 254 -14.78 -4.30 -25.28
N ARG A 255 -15.38 -3.62 -24.30
CA ARG A 255 -15.69 -4.20 -22.98
C ARG A 255 -16.68 -5.37 -23.06
N GLU A 256 -17.78 -5.16 -23.77
CA GLU A 256 -18.85 -6.15 -23.91
C GLU A 256 -18.34 -7.39 -24.67
N ALA A 257 -17.67 -7.18 -25.81
CA ALA A 257 -17.05 -8.24 -26.59
C ALA A 257 -16.02 -9.07 -25.80
N ALA A 258 -15.38 -8.49 -24.80
CA ALA A 258 -14.42 -9.17 -23.94
C ALA A 258 -15.04 -9.95 -22.76
N GLY A 259 -16.36 -9.87 -22.55
CA GLY A 259 -17.05 -10.49 -21.41
C GLY A 259 -16.85 -9.70 -20.10
N VAL A 260 -16.75 -8.38 -20.19
CA VAL A 260 -16.74 -7.51 -19.00
C VAL A 260 -18.18 -7.26 -18.55
N SER A 261 -18.48 -7.55 -17.30
CA SER A 261 -19.76 -7.25 -16.68
C SER A 261 -20.11 -5.75 -16.79
N GLY A 262 -21.34 -5.43 -17.18
CA GLY A 262 -21.86 -4.04 -17.22
C GLY A 262 -21.84 -3.37 -15.84
N GLU A 263 -21.93 -4.15 -14.78
CA GLU A 263 -21.86 -3.67 -13.39
C GLU A 263 -20.42 -3.34 -12.93
N ASN A 264 -19.40 -3.63 -13.73
CA ASN A 264 -18.00 -3.34 -13.37
C ASN A 264 -17.64 -1.89 -13.75
N PRO A 265 -17.42 -1.00 -12.76
CA PRO A 265 -17.25 0.42 -13.05
C PRO A 265 -15.81 0.81 -13.39
N TYR A 266 -14.87 -0.15 -13.46
CA TYR A 266 -13.44 0.14 -13.58
C TYR A 266 -12.97 0.04 -15.03
N VAL A 267 -12.05 0.94 -15.41
CA VAL A 267 -11.36 0.90 -16.71
C VAL A 267 -10.59 -0.40 -16.87
N PHE A 268 -9.81 -0.78 -15.85
CA PHE A 268 -9.08 -2.04 -15.80
C PHE A 268 -9.92 -3.16 -15.18
N ALA A 269 -11.13 -3.39 -15.70
CA ALA A 269 -12.03 -4.43 -15.23
C ALA A 269 -11.41 -5.84 -15.34
N CYS A 270 -11.79 -6.77 -14.46
CA CYS A 270 -11.52 -8.19 -14.68
C CYS A 270 -12.62 -8.75 -15.59
N PRO A 271 -12.30 -9.28 -16.78
CA PRO A 271 -13.32 -9.77 -17.71
C PRO A 271 -13.83 -11.12 -17.20
N SER A 272 -15.04 -11.08 -16.65
CA SER A 272 -15.82 -12.19 -16.12
C SER A 272 -17.20 -11.64 -15.78
N ASP A 273 -18.25 -12.36 -16.16
CA ASP A 273 -19.64 -11.87 -16.14
C ASP A 273 -20.13 -11.43 -14.75
N GLU A 274 -19.60 -12.04 -13.68
CA GLU A 274 -19.97 -11.74 -12.29
C GLU A 274 -18.97 -10.80 -11.58
N SER A 275 -17.84 -10.47 -12.23
CA SER A 275 -16.77 -9.74 -11.55
C SER A 275 -16.97 -8.24 -11.60
N VAL A 276 -17.26 -7.65 -10.44
CA VAL A 276 -17.24 -6.18 -10.21
C VAL A 276 -15.89 -5.65 -9.71
N GLN A 277 -14.82 -6.44 -9.87
CA GLN A 277 -13.48 -6.09 -9.39
C GLN A 277 -12.54 -5.74 -10.55
N PRO A 278 -11.53 -4.87 -10.32
CA PRO A 278 -10.51 -4.60 -11.32
C PRO A 278 -9.42 -5.67 -11.30
N LEU A 279 -8.59 -5.67 -12.36
CA LEU A 279 -7.33 -6.37 -12.36
C LEU A 279 -6.43 -5.90 -11.22
N ARG A 280 -5.73 -6.85 -10.61
CA ARG A 280 -4.83 -6.56 -9.49
C ARG A 280 -3.48 -6.11 -10.04
N GLY A 281 -3.19 -4.82 -10.02
CA GLY A 281 -1.96 -4.28 -10.63
C GLY A 281 -0.65 -4.89 -10.09
N HIS A 282 -0.62 -5.34 -8.82
CA HIS A 282 0.54 -6.05 -8.29
C HIS A 282 0.77 -7.44 -8.94
N GLN A 283 -0.30 -8.12 -9.35
CA GLN A 283 -0.22 -9.41 -10.04
C GLN A 283 0.24 -9.20 -11.48
N CYS A 284 -0.32 -8.20 -12.18
CA CYS A 284 0.11 -7.80 -13.52
C CYS A 284 1.62 -7.52 -13.55
N LEU A 285 2.11 -6.64 -12.67
CA LEU A 285 3.55 -6.35 -12.57
C LEU A 285 4.38 -7.59 -12.25
N LYS A 286 3.92 -8.44 -11.33
CA LYS A 286 4.65 -9.67 -10.97
C LYS A 286 4.77 -10.64 -12.15
N GLN A 287 3.73 -10.72 -12.98
CA GLN A 287 3.73 -11.52 -14.21
C GLN A 287 4.76 -10.97 -15.20
N HIS A 288 4.66 -9.68 -15.56
CA HIS A 288 5.57 -9.07 -16.53
C HIS A 288 7.03 -9.06 -16.06
N ALA A 289 7.26 -8.84 -14.76
CA ALA A 289 8.60 -8.91 -14.17
C ALA A 289 9.27 -10.28 -14.35
N LYS A 290 8.50 -11.37 -14.30
CA LYS A 290 9.03 -12.73 -14.53
C LYS A 290 9.38 -12.96 -16.00
N GLN A 291 8.66 -12.31 -16.91
CA GLN A 291 8.81 -12.51 -18.36
C GLN A 291 9.91 -11.62 -18.97
N CYS A 292 10.30 -10.52 -18.31
CA CYS A 292 11.19 -9.52 -18.92
C CYS A 292 12.68 -9.86 -18.93
N GLY A 293 13.09 -11.04 -18.47
CA GLY A 293 14.51 -11.43 -18.43
C GLY A 293 15.35 -10.58 -17.46
N ALA A 294 14.72 -9.98 -16.45
CA ALA A 294 15.41 -9.27 -15.38
C ALA A 294 16.28 -10.23 -14.54
N LYS A 295 17.41 -9.74 -14.04
CA LYS A 295 18.29 -10.50 -13.13
C LYS A 295 17.61 -10.75 -11.79
N HIS A 296 16.84 -9.77 -11.31
CA HIS A 296 16.08 -9.88 -10.07
C HIS A 296 14.60 -9.50 -10.24
N PRO A 297 13.79 -10.36 -10.89
CA PRO A 297 12.35 -10.12 -11.11
C PRO A 297 11.58 -9.81 -9.82
N SER A 298 11.94 -10.46 -8.72
CA SER A 298 11.30 -10.26 -7.40
C SER A 298 11.47 -8.84 -6.85
N ARG A 299 12.44 -8.06 -7.36
CA ARG A 299 12.65 -6.66 -6.98
C ARG A 299 11.74 -5.71 -7.75
N LEU A 300 11.23 -6.07 -8.93
CA LEU A 300 10.37 -5.24 -9.79
C LEU A 300 8.92 -5.17 -9.27
N THR A 301 8.75 -4.56 -8.10
CA THR A 301 7.44 -4.29 -7.50
C THR A 301 7.17 -2.79 -7.48
N ALA A 302 5.89 -2.37 -7.52
CA ALA A 302 5.53 -0.95 -7.45
C ALA A 302 6.17 -0.22 -6.25
N THR A 303 6.32 -0.90 -5.11
CA THR A 303 6.98 -0.33 -3.92
C THR A 303 8.47 -0.14 -4.11
N ASN A 304 9.13 -1.09 -4.74
CA ASN A 304 10.56 -1.02 -4.99
C ASN A 304 10.90 -0.07 -6.15
N LEU A 305 10.04 0.06 -7.16
CA LEU A 305 10.17 1.06 -8.22
C LEU A 305 10.06 2.49 -7.69
N ARG A 306 9.18 2.74 -6.71
CA ARG A 306 9.15 4.03 -5.99
C ARG A 306 10.44 4.30 -5.20
N LYS A 307 10.98 3.28 -4.52
CA LYS A 307 12.27 3.38 -3.83
C LYS A 307 13.41 3.65 -4.81
N HIS A 308 13.39 3.00 -5.97
CA HIS A 308 14.35 3.24 -7.06
C HIS A 308 14.33 4.69 -7.52
N LEU A 309 13.14 5.22 -7.86
CA LEU A 309 13.01 6.62 -8.28
C LEU A 309 13.55 7.60 -7.24
N ALA A 310 13.20 7.40 -5.97
CA ALA A 310 13.67 8.25 -4.89
C ALA A 310 15.20 8.16 -4.69
N THR A 311 15.78 6.98 -4.91
CA THR A 311 17.24 6.78 -4.87
C THR A 311 17.94 7.48 -6.03
N VAL A 312 17.43 7.30 -7.25
CA VAL A 312 17.97 7.97 -8.45
C VAL A 312 17.88 9.49 -8.31
N SER A 313 16.77 10.01 -7.79
CA SER A 313 16.58 11.45 -7.59
C SER A 313 17.54 12.05 -6.57
N GLN A 314 17.96 11.27 -5.57
CA GLN A 314 19.01 11.71 -4.64
C GLN A 314 20.40 11.67 -5.25
N ILE A 315 20.70 10.65 -6.06
CA ILE A 315 21.97 10.58 -6.81
C ILE A 315 22.07 11.77 -7.78
N LEU A 316 20.96 12.17 -8.39
CA LEU A 316 20.88 13.34 -9.26
C LEU A 316 20.87 14.69 -8.50
N ASN A 317 20.96 14.66 -7.17
CA ASN A 317 21.01 15.84 -6.29
C ASN A 317 19.93 16.89 -6.59
N LEU A 318 18.68 16.44 -6.76
CA LEU A 318 17.54 17.34 -7.00
C LEU A 318 17.41 18.36 -5.87
N SER A 319 17.08 19.60 -6.23
CA SER A 319 16.83 20.70 -5.31
C SER A 319 15.63 20.43 -4.39
N SER A 320 15.50 21.22 -3.33
CA SER A 320 14.40 21.06 -2.36
C SER A 320 13.01 21.19 -3.00
N SER A 321 12.85 22.08 -3.98
CA SER A 321 11.61 22.27 -4.73
C SER A 321 11.32 21.10 -5.67
N GLU A 322 12.33 20.57 -6.36
CA GLU A 322 12.20 19.39 -7.22
C GLU A 322 11.87 18.12 -6.41
N LEU A 323 12.49 17.96 -5.23
CA LEU A 323 12.17 16.87 -4.31
C LEU A 323 10.74 16.96 -3.76
N GLU A 324 10.23 18.17 -3.54
CA GLU A 324 8.85 18.40 -3.14
C GLU A 324 7.86 18.06 -4.27
N GLN A 325 8.15 18.50 -5.50
CA GLN A 325 7.38 18.11 -6.67
C GLN A 325 7.36 16.59 -6.88
N LEU A 326 8.50 15.93 -6.71
CA LEU A 326 8.61 14.47 -6.77
C LEU A 326 7.81 13.79 -5.65
N ALA A 327 7.87 14.30 -4.42
CA ALA A 327 7.11 13.73 -3.29
C ALA A 327 5.59 13.83 -3.53
N ASN A 328 5.13 14.98 -4.02
CA ASN A 328 3.74 15.20 -4.43
C ASN A 328 3.34 14.24 -5.57
N HIS A 329 4.21 14.08 -6.57
CA HIS A 329 4.02 13.12 -7.66
C HIS A 329 4.04 11.66 -7.19
N LEU A 330 4.71 11.30 -6.09
CA LEU A 330 4.65 9.96 -5.51
C LEU A 330 3.48 9.76 -4.52
N GLY A 331 2.71 10.82 -4.25
CA GLY A 331 1.61 10.79 -3.28
C GLY A 331 2.12 10.62 -1.84
N HIS A 332 3.28 11.19 -1.53
CA HIS A 332 3.88 11.21 -0.20
C HIS A 332 3.92 12.63 0.36
N ASP A 333 3.86 12.73 1.68
CA ASP A 333 4.30 13.93 2.38
C ASP A 333 5.82 14.10 2.21
N VAL A 334 6.31 15.33 2.04
CA VAL A 334 7.74 15.64 1.85
C VAL A 334 8.58 15.10 3.01
N ASN A 335 8.06 15.14 4.24
CA ASN A 335 8.76 14.61 5.42
C ASN A 335 8.85 13.08 5.39
N VAL A 336 7.78 12.41 4.93
CA VAL A 336 7.79 10.96 4.68
C VAL A 336 8.81 10.64 3.58
N HIS A 337 8.92 11.46 2.54
CA HIS A 337 9.90 11.25 1.49
C HIS A 337 11.34 11.39 2.02
N ARG A 338 11.62 12.46 2.79
CA ARG A 338 12.93 12.72 3.40
C ARG A 338 13.32 11.62 4.41
N GLN A 339 12.39 11.13 5.23
CA GLN A 339 12.67 10.10 6.24
C GLN A 339 12.86 8.70 5.66
N TYR A 340 12.03 8.28 4.70
CA TYR A 340 12.07 6.91 4.17
C TYR A 340 13.08 6.70 3.05
N TYR A 341 13.40 7.76 2.29
CA TYR A 341 14.23 7.62 1.11
C TYR A 341 15.61 8.21 1.24
N ARG A 342 15.94 9.04 2.24
CA ARG A 342 17.35 9.44 2.47
C ARG A 342 18.20 8.17 2.57
N LEU A 343 19.19 8.05 1.69
CA LEU A 343 20.16 6.97 1.76
C LEU A 343 20.83 6.97 3.16
N PRO A 344 20.86 5.83 3.87
CA PRO A 344 21.81 5.60 4.94
C PRO A 344 23.21 5.79 4.37
N GLN A 345 24.13 6.28 5.19
CA GLN A 345 25.53 6.52 4.82
C GLN A 345 26.17 5.30 4.13
N ASP A 346 25.71 4.08 4.44
CA ASP A 346 26.15 2.80 3.87
C ASP A 346 26.07 2.69 2.33
N ILE A 347 25.22 3.46 1.65
CA ILE A 347 25.15 3.47 0.18
C ILE A 347 26.02 4.59 -0.42
N ILE A 348 26.30 5.64 0.37
CA ILE A 348 27.16 6.76 -0.03
C ILE A 348 28.64 6.36 0.12
N PHE A 349 28.95 5.44 1.04
CA PHE A 349 30.30 4.90 1.25
C PHE A 349 30.33 3.37 1.10
N PRO A 350 30.29 2.82 -0.12
CA PRO A 350 30.60 1.42 -0.31
C PRO A 350 32.12 1.22 -0.11
N GLY A 351 32.57 0.94 1.12
CA GLY A 351 33.97 0.53 1.33
C GLY A 351 34.69 0.91 2.63
N GLN A 352 34.01 1.36 3.69
CA GLN A 352 34.67 1.56 5.00
C GLN A 352 34.10 0.64 6.08
N ASN A 353 34.27 -0.66 5.88
CA ASN A 353 34.26 -1.65 6.95
C ASN A 353 35.31 -2.70 6.57
N GLN A 354 36.57 -2.38 6.86
CA GLN A 354 37.61 -3.36 7.16
C GLN A 354 37.86 -3.31 8.66
#